data_AF-A0A9N9MBC4-F1
#
_entry.id   AF-A0A9N9MBC4-F1
#
_cell.length_a   1.000
_cell.length_b   1.000
_cell.length_c   1.000
_cell.angle_alpha   90.00
_cell.angle_beta   90.00
_cell.angle_gamma   90.00
#
_symmetry.space_group_name_H-M   'P 1'
#
loop_
_entity.id
_entity.type
_entity.pdbx_description
1 polymer ?
#
loop_
_entity_poly.entity_id
_entity_poly.type
_entity_poly.pdbx_seq_one_letter_code
_entity_poly.pdbx_strand_id
1 'polypeptide(L)'
;MKEAEEKRQSKDKKQKKPDNFNFIGGKRNTTSFRYVCAIEAIEGSDEVQVVGLKSMNDLKQDFSRIEYDKSFVKIDQIAGLLPVPMIKNKGTRIFYHFDKKIPVFEV
;
A
#
# COMPACT_ATOMS: atom_id res chain seq x y z
N MET A 1 -0.37 39.94 -51.90
CA MET A 1 -1.21 39.32 -50.86
C MET A 1 -0.30 38.43 -50.03
N LYS A 2 -0.31 38.63 -48.72
CA LYS A 2 0.48 37.91 -47.72
C LYS A 2 -0.25 36.59 -47.42
N GLU A 3 0.47 35.50 -47.25
CA GLU A 3 0.12 34.52 -46.23
C GLU A 3 1.39 33.79 -45.78
N ALA A 4 1.57 33.81 -44.47
CA ALA A 4 2.82 33.56 -43.78
C ALA A 4 2.84 32.15 -43.21
N GLU A 5 3.98 31.51 -43.36
CA GLU A 5 4.36 30.22 -42.80
C GLU A 5 4.40 30.28 -41.26
N GLU A 6 3.44 29.62 -40.61
CA GLU A 6 3.34 29.59 -39.16
C GLU A 6 4.25 28.49 -38.58
N LYS A 7 5.44 28.90 -38.12
CA LYS A 7 6.37 28.06 -37.36
C LYS A 7 5.77 27.70 -36.00
N ARG A 8 5.43 26.42 -35.79
CA ARG A 8 5.13 25.87 -34.46
C ARG A 8 6.44 25.67 -33.68
N GLN A 9 6.74 26.61 -32.77
CA GLN A 9 7.83 26.48 -31.81
C GLN A 9 7.46 25.46 -30.72
N SER A 10 8.24 24.38 -30.66
CA SER A 10 8.27 23.41 -29.57
C SER A 10 8.74 24.10 -28.29
N LYS A 11 7.88 24.18 -27.26
CA LYS A 11 8.31 24.59 -25.92
C LYS A 11 8.83 23.36 -25.17
N ASP A 12 10.15 23.24 -25.10
CA ASP A 12 10.87 22.39 -24.14
C ASP A 12 10.37 22.67 -22.72
N LYS A 13 9.56 21.77 -22.17
CA LYS A 13 9.26 21.76 -20.74
C LYS A 13 10.51 21.24 -20.03
N LYS A 14 11.37 22.15 -19.56
CA LYS A 14 12.43 21.85 -18.59
C LYS A 14 11.83 21.07 -17.42
N GLN A 15 12.13 19.79 -17.37
CA GLN A 15 11.75 18.90 -16.28
C GLN A 15 12.54 19.34 -15.06
N LYS A 16 11.89 20.09 -14.15
CA LYS A 16 12.46 20.43 -12.85
C LYS A 16 12.72 19.12 -12.11
N LYS A 17 13.99 18.90 -11.74
CA LYS A 17 14.38 17.84 -10.80
C LYS A 17 13.58 18.07 -9.51
N PRO A 18 12.94 17.04 -8.93
CA PRO A 18 12.27 17.23 -7.65
C PRO A 18 13.33 17.52 -6.59
N ASP A 19 13.32 18.74 -6.07
CA ASP A 19 14.01 19.10 -4.84
C ASP A 19 13.56 18.13 -3.74
N ASN A 20 14.50 17.71 -2.89
CA ASN A 20 14.27 16.79 -1.77
C ASN A 20 13.02 17.17 -0.96
N PHE A 21 11.89 16.50 -1.23
CA PHE A 21 10.68 16.66 -0.44
C PHE A 21 10.87 15.93 0.89
N ASN A 22 11.23 16.68 1.93
CA ASN A 22 11.12 16.20 3.30
C ASN A 22 9.64 16.08 3.65
N PHE A 23 9.08 14.87 3.51
CA PHE A 23 7.73 14.57 3.97
C PHE A 23 7.71 14.55 5.50
N ILE A 24 7.30 15.67 6.11
CA ILE A 24 7.01 15.74 7.54
C ILE A 24 5.70 14.96 7.75
N GLY A 25 5.83 13.71 8.23
CA GLY A 25 4.75 12.74 8.25
C GLY A 25 3.55 13.13 9.12
N GLY A 26 2.48 13.62 8.49
CA GLY A 26 1.13 13.78 9.05
C GLY A 26 1.03 14.39 10.46
N LYS A 27 -0.14 14.28 11.09
CA LYS A 27 -0.44 14.85 12.43
C LYS A 27 0.41 14.24 13.58
N ARG A 28 1.25 13.24 13.30
CA ARG A 28 1.98 12.45 14.30
C ARG A 28 3.50 12.48 14.15
N ASN A 29 4.06 13.24 13.21
CA ASN A 29 5.50 13.27 12.93
C ASN A 29 6.14 11.88 12.81
N THR A 30 5.40 10.89 12.32
CA THR A 30 5.91 9.54 12.05
C THR A 30 5.86 9.27 10.56
N THR A 31 7.00 8.82 10.03
CA THR A 31 7.15 8.41 8.63
C THR A 31 6.95 6.90 8.45
N SER A 32 6.78 6.15 9.54
CA SER A 32 6.59 4.71 9.53
C SER A 32 5.15 4.35 9.84
N PHE A 33 4.48 3.71 8.89
CA PHE A 33 3.13 3.17 9.03
C PHE A 33 3.19 1.63 9.01
N ARG A 34 2.35 0.97 9.80
CA ARG A 34 2.27 -0.49 9.86
C ARG A 34 0.89 -0.94 9.44
N TYR A 35 0.85 -1.73 8.37
CA TYR A 35 -0.37 -2.29 7.80
C TYR A 35 -0.41 -3.80 8.03
N VAL A 36 -1.61 -4.36 8.03
CA VAL A 36 -1.78 -5.82 8.01
C VAL A 36 -1.91 -6.26 6.57
N CYS A 37 -1.11 -7.24 6.18
CA CYS A 37 -1.19 -7.83 4.85
C CYS A 37 -1.26 -9.35 4.95
N ALA A 38 -1.89 -9.98 3.95
CA ALA A 38 -1.79 -11.43 3.75
C ALA A 38 -0.77 -11.72 2.64
N ILE A 39 0.05 -12.76 2.83
CA ILE A 39 1.00 -13.22 1.82
C ILE A 39 0.23 -13.99 0.74
N GLU A 40 0.44 -13.62 -0.52
CA GLU A 40 -0.14 -14.29 -1.69
C GLU A 40 0.84 -15.25 -2.33
N ALA A 41 2.06 -14.78 -2.53
CA ALA A 41 3.13 -15.53 -3.19
C ALA A 41 4.49 -15.05 -2.69
N ILE A 42 5.48 -15.93 -2.76
CA ILE A 42 6.89 -15.59 -2.56
C ILE A 42 7.51 -15.55 -3.94
N GLU A 43 8.07 -14.41 -4.34
CA GLU A 43 8.60 -14.17 -5.67
C GLU A 43 10.12 -13.91 -5.56
N GLY A 44 10.92 -14.86 -6.04
CA GLY A 44 12.38 -14.80 -5.88
C GLY A 44 12.87 -15.10 -4.45
N SER A 45 14.06 -14.61 -4.12
CA SER A 45 14.71 -14.86 -2.82
C SER A 45 14.24 -13.93 -1.70
N ASP A 46 13.96 -12.67 -2.02
CA ASP A 46 13.88 -11.59 -1.02
C ASP A 46 12.62 -10.73 -1.12
N GLU A 47 11.73 -11.03 -2.06
CA GLU A 47 10.48 -10.29 -2.28
C GLU A 47 9.25 -11.18 -2.08
N VAL A 48 8.22 -10.59 -1.50
CA VAL A 48 6.97 -11.27 -1.18
C VAL A 48 5.82 -10.44 -1.73
N GLN A 49 4.95 -11.09 -2.49
CA GLN A 49 3.69 -10.50 -2.92
C GLN A 49 2.70 -10.55 -1.76
N VAL A 50 2.16 -9.40 -1.40
CA VAL A 50 1.19 -9.25 -0.33
C VAL A 50 -0.07 -8.55 -0.83
N VAL A 51 -1.18 -8.83 -0.15
CA VAL A 51 -2.44 -8.13 -0.33
C VAL A 51 -2.82 -7.38 0.95
N GLY A 52 -3.21 -6.13 0.83
CA GLY A 52 -3.66 -5.30 1.94
C GLY A 52 -4.93 -5.85 2.58
N LEU A 53 -4.97 -5.81 3.91
CA LEU A 53 -6.16 -6.10 4.70
C LEU A 53 -6.70 -4.82 5.34
N LYS A 54 -8.02 -4.69 5.36
CA LYS A 54 -8.73 -3.58 6.01
C LYS A 54 -9.45 -4.07 7.25
N SER A 55 -9.28 -3.43 8.39
CA SER A 55 -10.03 -3.77 9.58
C SER A 55 -11.50 -3.40 9.43
N MET A 56 -12.34 -4.31 9.91
CA MET A 56 -13.79 -4.22 9.86
C MET A 56 -14.40 -3.81 11.20
N ASN A 57 -13.60 -3.74 12.27
CA ASN A 57 -14.07 -3.44 13.62
C ASN A 57 -13.06 -2.58 14.40
N ASP A 58 -13.55 -1.92 15.46
CA ASP A 58 -12.69 -1.07 16.31
C ASP A 58 -11.73 -1.88 17.19
N LEU A 59 -12.07 -3.16 17.43
CA LEU A 59 -11.24 -4.09 18.18
C LEU A 59 -10.00 -4.54 17.42
N LYS A 60 -9.89 -4.25 16.12
CA LYS A 60 -8.80 -4.68 15.23
C LYS A 60 -8.59 -6.20 15.28
N GLN A 61 -9.69 -6.94 15.21
CA GLN A 61 -9.73 -8.41 15.20
C GLN A 61 -10.27 -8.98 13.89
N ASP A 62 -11.17 -8.25 13.22
CA ASP A 62 -11.72 -8.66 11.94
C ASP A 62 -11.10 -7.83 10.83
N PHE A 63 -10.68 -8.49 9.77
CA PHE A 63 -10.09 -7.86 8.61
C PHE A 63 -10.67 -8.43 7.31
N SER A 64 -11.00 -7.55 6.35
CA SER A 64 -11.38 -7.95 4.99
C SER A 64 -10.20 -7.81 4.06
N ARG A 65 -10.03 -8.77 3.16
CA ARG A 65 -9.07 -8.67 2.07
C ARG A 65 -9.49 -7.61 1.05
N ILE A 66 -8.54 -6.77 0.62
CA ILE A 66 -8.75 -5.83 -0.49
C ILE A 66 -8.11 -6.42 -1.75
N GLU A 67 -8.89 -7.12 -2.59
CA GLU A 67 -8.37 -7.93 -3.70
C GLU A 67 -7.44 -7.20 -4.69
N TYR A 68 -7.67 -5.91 -4.89
CA TYR A 68 -6.91 -5.07 -5.82
C TYR A 68 -5.74 -4.31 -5.18
N ASP A 69 -5.58 -4.39 -3.85
CA ASP A 69 -4.49 -3.75 -3.13
C ASP A 69 -3.31 -4.73 -2.99
N LYS A 70 -2.69 -5.03 -4.14
CA LYS A 70 -1.53 -5.92 -4.21
C LYS A 70 -0.25 -5.11 -4.25
N SER A 71 0.72 -5.51 -3.45
CA SER A 71 2.04 -4.87 -3.37
C SER A 71 3.13 -5.91 -3.25
N PHE A 72 4.35 -5.53 -3.61
CA PHE A 72 5.56 -6.32 -3.37
C PHE A 72 6.33 -5.66 -2.23
N VAL A 73 6.69 -6.46 -1.22
CA VAL A 73 7.48 -6.02 -0.08
C VAL A 73 8.69 -6.92 0.08
N LYS A 74 9.80 -6.33 0.52
CA LYS A 74 10.99 -7.11 0.87
C LYS A 74 10.81 -7.76 2.23
N ILE A 75 11.48 -8.90 2.45
CA ILE A 75 11.39 -9.64 3.72
C ILE A 75 11.83 -8.77 4.91
N ASP A 76 12.82 -7.89 4.73
CA ASP A 76 13.31 -6.96 5.76
C ASP A 76 12.29 -5.87 6.16
N GLN A 77 11.28 -5.61 5.33
CA GLN A 77 10.19 -4.69 5.60
C GLN A 77 9.06 -5.35 6.42
N ILE A 78 9.09 -6.67 6.60
CA ILE A 78 8.09 -7.41 7.38
C ILE A 78 8.41 -7.22 8.87
N ALA A 79 7.64 -6.36 9.53
CA ALA A 79 7.83 -6.05 10.95
C ALA A 79 7.58 -7.25 11.89
N GLY A 80 6.81 -8.25 11.44
CA GLY A 80 6.53 -9.47 12.19
C GLY A 80 5.40 -10.29 11.60
N LEU A 81 5.32 -11.56 12.01
CA LEU A 81 4.25 -12.46 11.66
C LEU A 81 3.14 -12.40 12.71
N LEU A 82 1.89 -12.35 12.25
CA LEU A 82 0.72 -12.39 13.12
C LEU A 82 0.33 -13.84 13.45
N PRO A 83 -0.44 -14.07 14.54
CA PRO A 83 -1.04 -15.37 14.80
C PRO A 83 -1.86 -15.86 13.61
N VAL A 84 -2.00 -17.18 13.46
CA VAL A 84 -2.82 -17.75 12.38
C VAL A 84 -4.29 -17.33 12.59
N PRO A 85 -4.91 -16.61 11.64
CA PRO A 85 -6.30 -16.21 11.75
C PRO A 85 -7.25 -17.34 11.37
N MET A 86 -8.50 -17.23 11.81
CA MET A 86 -9.61 -17.98 11.25
C MET A 86 -10.08 -17.30 9.95
N ILE A 87 -10.08 -18.04 8.85
CA ILE A 87 -10.50 -17.53 7.54
C ILE A 87 -11.99 -17.83 7.32
N LYS A 88 -12.76 -16.80 6.97
CA LYS A 88 -14.19 -16.91 6.64
C LYS A 88 -14.42 -16.39 5.22
N ASN A 89 -15.00 -17.23 4.38
CA ASN A 89 -15.41 -16.86 3.03
C ASN A 89 -16.89 -16.47 3.03
N LYS A 90 -17.23 -15.29 2.52
CA LYS A 90 -18.62 -14.86 2.33
C LYS A 90 -18.79 -14.41 0.87
N GLY A 91 -19.39 -15.29 0.06
CA GLY A 91 -19.43 -15.10 -1.38
C GLY A 91 -18.01 -15.09 -1.95
N THR A 92 -17.66 -14.05 -2.70
CA THR A 92 -16.31 -13.88 -3.27
C THR A 92 -15.31 -13.26 -2.27
N ARG A 93 -15.78 -12.72 -1.14
CA ARG A 93 -14.94 -11.97 -0.21
C ARG A 93 -14.34 -12.87 0.86
N ILE A 94 -13.05 -12.66 1.13
CA ILE A 94 -12.28 -13.34 2.17
C ILE A 94 -12.15 -12.43 3.39
N PHE A 95 -12.42 -12.98 4.57
CA PHE A 95 -12.26 -12.32 5.86
C PHE A 95 -11.32 -13.11 6.76
N TYR A 96 -10.55 -12.38 7.56
CA TYR A 96 -9.60 -12.91 8.53
C TYR A 96 -10.02 -12.46 9.92
N HIS A 97 -10.18 -13.41 10.83
CA HIS A 97 -10.50 -13.17 12.23
C HIS A 97 -9.33 -13.59 13.12
N PHE A 98 -8.92 -12.71 14.02
CA PHE A 98 -7.90 -12.99 15.03
C PHE A 98 -8.53 -12.95 16.42
N ASP A 99 -8.25 -13.97 17.24
CA ASP A 99 -8.79 -14.06 18.61
C ASP A 99 -8.29 -12.92 19.51
N LYS A 100 -7.12 -12.36 19.19
CA LYS A 100 -6.51 -11.25 19.92
C LYS A 100 -6.46 -10.00 19.04
N LYS A 101 -6.56 -8.84 19.69
CA LYS A 101 -6.40 -7.53 19.05
C LYS A 101 -5.03 -7.43 18.37
N ILE A 102 -5.03 -7.05 17.10
CA ILE A 102 -3.82 -6.79 16.35
C ILE A 102 -3.43 -5.31 16.53
N PRO A 103 -2.22 -4.99 17.03
CA PRO A 103 -1.78 -3.62 17.26
C PRO A 103 -1.31 -2.97 15.96
N VAL A 104 -2.26 -2.63 15.08
CA VAL A 104 -1.99 -1.97 13.80
C VAL A 104 -2.58 -0.58 13.72
N PHE A 105 -1.94 0.25 12.90
CA PHE A 105 -2.41 1.59 12.61
C PHE A 105 -3.09 1.58 11.24
N GLU A 106 -4.39 1.81 11.23
CA GLU A 106 -5.11 2.17 10.01
C GLU A 106 -5.54 3.62 10.16
N VAL A 107 -5.39 4.38 9.07
CA VAL A 107 -5.88 5.76 8.94
C VAL A 107 -7.28 5.73 8.36
#